data_AF-A0A194XSZ4-F1
#
_entry.id   AF-A0A194XSZ4-F1
#
_cell.length_a   1.000
_cell.length_b   1.000
_cell.length_c   1.000
_cell.angle_alpha   90.00
_cell.angle_beta   90.00
_cell.angle_gamma   90.00
#
_symmetry.space_group_name_H-M   'P 1'
#
loop_
_entity.id
_entity.type
_entity.pdbx_description
1 polymer ?
#
loop_
_entity_poly.entity_id
_entity_poly.type
_entity_poly.pdbx_seq_one_letter_code
_entity_poly.pdbx_strand_id
1 'polypeptide(L)'
;MANLFGQPYLHLTVSNLRNMLMLVSLDFDEANDTKEDLFALAQDFESSLPARTRQQIEDSLYDLMYRRRSLKAKESEFQALLTRISAREDDVDDEEVEVEEMRICAVCEDELPIANFPYLNITNSCTHEADVCLTCLREHIRVQMLDRTVDRLSCPGGPLCAERLTSEDVQRWATAELFVAYSDNALTELFRLDPNFHHCLGPDCGAGQIIEQQDAILMVCEACAFMTCIRHQLPWHTGQTCEQYDLQLMENARHEQENAASGDEIRVNTRPCRQCGTRICRTVGCDHMTCRLCNCEFCWGCGRLWATARALHGITCTMPTAWHIVDDDPDEL
;
A
#
# COMPACT_ATOMS: atom_id res chain seq x y z
N MET A 1 -13.69 -43.15 -10.45
CA MET A 1 -13.91 -42.86 -9.01
C MET A 1 -12.56 -42.79 -8.33
N ALA A 2 -12.08 -41.59 -8.03
CA ALA A 2 -11.35 -41.21 -6.81
C ALA A 2 -10.83 -39.77 -6.99
N ASN A 3 -11.21 -38.93 -6.04
CA ASN A 3 -10.88 -37.52 -5.88
C ASN A 3 -9.37 -37.22 -5.93
N LEU A 4 -9.00 -36.19 -6.69
CA LEU A 4 -7.90 -35.28 -6.36
C LEU A 4 -8.28 -33.84 -6.79
N PHE A 5 -9.44 -33.37 -6.32
CA PHE A 5 -9.72 -31.93 -6.21
C PHE A 5 -9.33 -31.50 -4.79
N GLY A 6 -8.24 -30.75 -4.66
CA GLY A 6 -7.90 -30.06 -3.41
C GLY A 6 -6.41 -29.98 -3.13
N GLN A 7 -5.69 -29.08 -3.81
CA GLN A 7 -4.58 -28.27 -3.28
C GLN A 7 -4.40 -27.00 -4.17
N PRO A 8 -4.10 -25.80 -3.60
CA PRO A 8 -4.11 -24.52 -4.33
C PRO A 8 -2.71 -24.10 -4.82
N TYR A 9 -1.94 -25.02 -5.40
CA TYR A 9 -0.65 -24.71 -6.02
C TYR A 9 -0.51 -25.56 -7.28
N LEU A 10 -0.09 -24.94 -8.39
CA LEU A 10 0.02 -25.46 -9.77
C LEU A 10 -1.15 -25.12 -10.72
N HIS A 11 -1.48 -23.83 -10.85
CA HIS A 11 -1.97 -23.29 -12.13
C HIS A 11 -0.78 -23.05 -13.08
N LEU A 12 0.04 -24.08 -13.33
CA LEU A 12 0.89 -24.12 -14.52
C LEU A 12 -0.01 -24.60 -15.65
N THR A 13 -0.68 -23.66 -16.29
CA THR A 13 -1.46 -23.90 -17.50
C THR A 13 -0.55 -24.55 -18.55
N VAL A 14 -1.12 -25.43 -19.37
CA VAL A 14 -0.40 -26.20 -20.41
C VAL A 14 0.39 -25.28 -21.37
N SER A 15 0.01 -24.00 -21.45
CA SER A 15 0.74 -22.92 -22.11
C SER A 15 2.19 -22.74 -21.60
N ASN A 16 2.44 -22.91 -20.30
CA ASN A 16 3.76 -22.79 -19.71
C ASN A 16 4.64 -24.01 -20.00
N LEU A 17 4.05 -25.20 -20.15
CA LEU A 17 4.79 -26.44 -20.42
C LEU A 17 5.37 -26.45 -21.84
N ARG A 18 4.60 -26.05 -22.86
CA ARG A 18 5.11 -25.97 -24.25
C ARG A 18 6.15 -24.86 -24.42
N ASN A 19 5.93 -23.70 -23.79
CA ASN A 19 6.88 -22.59 -23.79
C ASN A 19 8.16 -22.94 -23.02
N MET A 20 8.06 -23.64 -21.88
CA MET A 20 9.24 -24.18 -21.19
C MET A 20 9.96 -25.25 -22.01
N LEU A 21 9.25 -26.21 -22.62
CA LEU A 21 9.87 -27.28 -23.41
C LEU A 21 10.59 -26.76 -24.67
N MET A 22 10.04 -25.76 -25.37
CA MET A 22 10.70 -25.11 -26.52
C MET A 22 11.89 -24.24 -26.12
N LEU A 23 11.87 -23.63 -24.92
CA LEU A 23 13.01 -22.86 -24.40
C LEU A 23 14.11 -23.80 -23.87
N VAL A 24 13.76 -24.85 -23.14
CA VAL A 24 14.70 -25.86 -22.60
C VAL A 24 15.34 -26.71 -23.73
N SER A 25 14.63 -26.94 -24.83
CA SER A 25 15.16 -27.69 -25.99
C SER A 25 16.27 -26.98 -26.76
N LEU A 26 16.52 -25.69 -26.49
CA LEU A 26 17.54 -24.88 -27.16
C LEU A 26 18.83 -24.74 -26.35
N ASP A 27 18.88 -25.29 -25.12
CA ASP A 27 20.04 -25.22 -24.22
C ASP A 27 20.59 -26.61 -23.80
N PHE A 28 20.08 -27.71 -24.37
CA PHE A 28 20.59 -29.08 -24.12
C PHE A 28 21.25 -29.68 -25.37
N ASP A 29 22.55 -29.96 -25.27
CA ASP A 29 23.41 -30.56 -26.30
C ASP A 29 23.44 -32.11 -26.26
N GLU A 30 22.50 -32.80 -25.60
CA GLU A 30 22.52 -34.27 -25.54
C GLU A 30 21.17 -34.94 -25.83
N ALA A 31 21.24 -35.97 -26.68
CA ALA A 31 20.25 -36.99 -27.09
C ALA A 31 19.08 -36.54 -28.00
N ASN A 32 19.19 -36.92 -29.28
CA ASN A 32 18.24 -36.62 -30.36
C ASN A 32 16.92 -37.41 -30.26
N ASP A 33 16.94 -38.58 -29.62
CA ASP A 33 15.79 -39.52 -29.61
C ASP A 33 14.64 -39.08 -28.68
N THR A 34 14.90 -38.30 -27.62
CA THR A 34 13.84 -37.78 -26.73
C THR A 34 13.12 -36.55 -27.28
N LYS A 35 13.70 -35.89 -28.29
CA LYS A 35 13.17 -34.65 -28.90
C LYS A 35 12.01 -34.94 -29.84
N GLU A 36 12.11 -36.02 -30.63
CA GLU A 36 11.08 -36.41 -31.60
C GLU A 36 9.79 -36.89 -30.90
N ASP A 37 9.92 -37.68 -29.82
CA ASP A 37 8.76 -38.17 -29.04
C ASP A 37 8.02 -37.02 -28.32
N LEU A 38 8.76 -36.04 -27.77
CA LEU A 38 8.18 -34.86 -27.15
C LEU A 38 7.53 -33.93 -28.19
N PHE A 39 8.08 -33.84 -29.41
CA PHE A 39 7.48 -33.10 -30.50
C PHE A 39 6.17 -33.73 -30.98
N ALA A 40 6.13 -35.07 -31.11
CA ALA A 40 4.94 -35.81 -31.52
C ALA A 40 3.80 -35.64 -30.49
N LEU A 41 4.09 -35.76 -29.20
CA LEU A 41 3.12 -35.52 -28.12
C LEU A 41 2.60 -34.07 -28.10
N ALA A 42 3.46 -33.09 -28.38
CA ALA A 42 3.05 -31.68 -28.46
C ALA A 42 2.15 -31.41 -29.68
N GLN A 43 2.39 -32.09 -30.80
CA GLN A 43 1.63 -31.94 -32.04
C GLN A 43 0.23 -32.59 -31.93
N ASP A 44 0.15 -33.75 -31.29
CA ASP A 44 -1.14 -34.40 -30.98
C ASP A 44 -1.98 -33.55 -30.01
N PHE A 45 -1.35 -32.97 -28.99
CA PHE A 45 -2.03 -32.08 -28.06
C PHE A 45 -2.54 -30.79 -28.74
N GLU A 46 -1.74 -30.19 -29.64
CA GLU A 46 -2.11 -29.01 -30.41
C GLU A 46 -3.31 -29.25 -31.33
N SER A 47 -3.40 -30.45 -31.92
CA SER A 47 -4.51 -30.86 -32.77
C SER A 47 -5.85 -30.96 -32.00
N SER A 48 -5.78 -31.23 -30.69
CA SER A 48 -6.95 -31.36 -29.80
C SER A 48 -7.49 -30.02 -29.27
N LEU A 49 -6.75 -28.92 -29.43
CA LEU A 49 -7.14 -27.60 -28.96
C LEU A 49 -8.15 -26.91 -29.91
N PRO A 50 -9.10 -26.11 -29.38
CA PRO A 50 -9.97 -25.27 -30.19
C PRO A 50 -9.17 -24.28 -31.05
N ALA A 51 -9.60 -24.07 -32.30
CA ALA A 51 -8.89 -23.25 -33.28
C ALA A 51 -8.54 -21.83 -32.79
N ARG A 52 -9.42 -21.21 -32.00
CA ARG A 52 -9.20 -19.88 -31.41
C ARG A 52 -8.05 -19.86 -30.41
N THR A 53 -7.90 -20.91 -29.62
CA THR A 53 -6.82 -21.06 -28.63
C THR A 53 -5.49 -21.36 -29.32
N ARG A 54 -5.51 -22.14 -30.41
CA ARG A 54 -4.31 -22.40 -31.23
C ARG A 54 -3.76 -21.10 -31.83
N GLN A 55 -4.63 -20.29 -32.42
CA GLN A 55 -4.23 -18.99 -32.99
C GLN A 55 -3.62 -18.06 -31.94
N GLN A 56 -4.23 -17.96 -30.75
CA GLN A 56 -3.69 -17.14 -29.65
C GLN A 56 -2.31 -17.60 -29.18
N ILE A 57 -2.05 -18.91 -29.18
CA ILE A 57 -0.75 -19.47 -28.83
C ILE A 57 0.28 -19.16 -29.93
N GLU A 58 -0.08 -19.31 -31.20
CA GLU A 58 0.79 -18.98 -32.34
C GLU A 58 1.18 -17.49 -32.34
N ASP A 59 0.23 -16.59 -32.12
CA ASP A 59 0.49 -15.15 -32.04
C ASP A 59 1.40 -14.80 -30.86
N SER A 60 1.19 -15.44 -29.70
CA SER A 60 2.04 -15.27 -28.51
C SER A 60 3.46 -15.81 -28.71
N LEU A 61 3.60 -16.94 -29.41
CA LEU A 61 4.89 -17.52 -29.77
C LEU A 61 5.65 -16.62 -30.74
N TYR A 62 4.97 -16.05 -31.73
CA TYR A 62 5.60 -15.13 -32.68
C TYR A 62 6.15 -13.87 -31.97
N ASP A 63 5.38 -13.29 -31.03
CA ASP A 63 5.82 -12.16 -30.22
C ASP A 63 7.00 -12.53 -29.30
N LEU A 64 6.95 -13.68 -28.61
CA LEU A 64 8.07 -14.17 -27.80
C LEU A 64 9.34 -14.43 -28.60
N MET A 65 9.23 -15.04 -29.79
CA MET A 65 10.37 -15.27 -30.69
C MET A 65 10.97 -13.96 -31.20
N TYR A 66 10.13 -12.98 -31.55
CA TYR A 66 10.56 -11.66 -31.99
C TYR A 66 11.29 -10.91 -30.86
N ARG A 67 10.73 -10.89 -29.64
CA ARG A 67 11.37 -10.31 -28.45
C ARG A 67 12.70 -10.98 -28.12
N ARG A 68 12.78 -12.32 -28.19
CA ARG A 68 14.04 -13.06 -27.98
C ARG A 68 15.10 -12.69 -29.03
N ARG A 69 14.73 -12.54 -30.30
CA ARG A 69 15.65 -12.12 -31.36
C ARG A 69 16.16 -10.69 -31.14
N SER A 70 15.28 -9.79 -30.69
CA SER A 70 15.66 -8.42 -30.31
C SER A 70 16.60 -8.40 -29.10
N LEU A 71 16.33 -9.22 -28.07
CA LEU A 71 17.20 -9.35 -26.90
C LEU A 71 18.56 -9.94 -27.26
N LYS A 72 18.63 -10.99 -28.09
CA LYS A 72 19.91 -11.54 -28.58
C LYS A 72 20.70 -10.54 -29.41
N ALA A 73 20.03 -9.69 -30.21
CA ALA A 73 20.71 -8.63 -30.96
C ALA A 73 21.33 -7.59 -30.01
N LYS A 74 20.55 -7.12 -29.02
CA LYS A 74 21.03 -6.20 -27.97
C LYS A 74 22.14 -6.81 -27.11
N GLU A 75 22.06 -8.10 -26.81
CA GLU A 75 23.09 -8.85 -26.09
C GLU A 75 24.39 -8.92 -26.90
N SER A 76 24.32 -9.13 -28.21
CA SER A 76 25.51 -9.10 -29.08
C SER A 76 26.11 -7.70 -29.20
N GLU A 77 25.27 -6.65 -29.23
CA GLU A 77 25.72 -5.25 -29.24
C GLU A 77 26.40 -4.88 -27.92
N PHE A 78 25.84 -5.33 -26.80
CA PHE A 78 26.40 -5.13 -25.47
C PHE A 78 27.73 -5.90 -25.29
N GLN A 79 27.80 -7.15 -25.75
CA GLN A 79 29.04 -7.93 -25.75
C GLN A 79 30.12 -7.28 -26.64
N ALA A 80 29.75 -6.78 -27.81
CA ALA A 80 30.67 -6.04 -28.68
C ALA A 80 31.16 -4.73 -28.01
N LEU A 81 30.32 -4.08 -27.21
CA LEU A 81 30.70 -2.91 -26.41
C LEU A 81 31.68 -3.30 -25.30
N LEU A 82 31.43 -4.39 -24.57
CA LEU A 82 32.33 -4.90 -23.52
C LEU A 82 33.70 -5.33 -24.07
N THR A 83 33.73 -5.94 -25.26
CA THR A 83 35.00 -6.27 -25.93
C THR A 83 35.77 -5.02 -26.35
N ARG A 84 35.09 -3.92 -26.73
CA ARG A 84 35.74 -2.65 -27.02
C ARG A 84 36.24 -1.93 -25.78
N ILE A 85 35.56 -2.08 -24.65
CA ILE A 85 35.97 -1.53 -23.36
C ILE A 85 37.20 -2.29 -22.84
N SER A 86 37.17 -3.63 -22.85
CA SER A 86 38.31 -4.46 -22.43
C SER A 86 39.53 -4.34 -23.34
N ALA A 87 39.36 -4.24 -24.67
CA ALA A 87 40.48 -3.98 -25.58
C ALA A 87 41.14 -2.60 -25.38
N ARG A 88 40.44 -1.67 -24.71
CA ARG A 88 40.98 -0.35 -24.34
C ARG A 88 41.76 -0.38 -23.02
N GLU A 89 41.63 -1.44 -22.23
CA GLU A 89 42.38 -1.68 -21.00
C GLU A 89 43.75 -2.33 -21.26
N ASP A 90 43.94 -3.01 -22.40
CA ASP A 90 45.19 -3.70 -22.77
C ASP A 90 46.22 -2.83 -23.51
N ASP A 91 45.87 -1.60 -23.90
CA ASP A 91 46.74 -0.63 -24.63
C ASP A 91 47.18 0.58 -23.76
N VAL A 92 47.06 0.52 -22.43
CA VAL A 92 47.50 1.61 -21.54
C VAL A 92 48.93 1.36 -21.04
N ASP A 93 49.90 1.63 -21.91
CA ASP A 93 51.23 2.08 -21.48
C ASP A 93 51.10 3.53 -20.96
N ASP A 94 51.39 3.74 -19.66
CA ASP A 94 51.67 5.03 -19.00
C ASP A 94 50.92 6.30 -19.51
N GLU A 95 49.63 6.48 -19.21
CA GLU A 95 48.96 7.79 -19.33
C GLU A 95 48.05 8.12 -18.12
N GLU A 96 47.87 9.43 -17.90
CA GLU A 96 47.49 10.17 -16.69
C GLU A 96 46.27 9.66 -15.91
N VAL A 97 46.33 9.71 -14.57
CA VAL A 97 45.18 9.49 -13.68
C VAL A 97 44.12 10.56 -13.98
N GLU A 98 43.05 10.19 -14.70
CA GLU A 98 41.86 11.03 -14.86
C GLU A 98 41.28 11.30 -13.47
N VAL A 99 41.38 12.56 -13.03
CA VAL A 99 40.81 13.00 -11.76
C VAL A 99 39.30 13.01 -11.93
N GLU A 100 38.60 12.02 -11.37
CA GLU A 100 37.13 12.03 -11.35
C GLU A 100 36.66 13.29 -10.63
N GLU A 101 36.04 14.21 -11.36
CA GLU A 101 35.47 15.42 -10.78
C GLU A 101 34.35 15.01 -9.81
N MET A 102 34.48 15.46 -8.55
CA MET A 102 33.54 15.17 -7.46
C MET A 102 32.63 16.37 -7.22
N ARG A 103 31.39 16.10 -6.79
CA ARG A 103 30.40 17.11 -6.43
C ARG A 103 29.64 16.68 -5.17
N ILE A 104 29.25 17.66 -4.36
CA ILE A 104 28.45 17.44 -3.15
C ILE A 104 26.97 17.48 -3.51
N CYS A 105 26.20 16.49 -3.04
CA CYS A 105 24.75 16.48 -3.20
C CYS A 105 24.07 17.44 -2.21
N ALA A 106 23.17 18.30 -2.68
CA ALA A 106 22.43 19.25 -1.83
C ALA A 106 21.40 18.58 -0.89
N VAL A 107 21.06 17.31 -1.10
CA VAL A 107 20.06 16.57 -0.31
C VAL A 107 20.68 15.61 0.70
N CYS A 108 21.65 14.80 0.29
CA CYS A 108 22.31 13.83 1.17
C CYS A 108 23.67 14.30 1.70
N GLU A 109 24.20 15.42 1.20
CA GLU A 109 25.49 16.01 1.60
C GLU A 109 26.72 15.12 1.30
N ASP A 110 26.54 14.05 0.52
CA ASP A 110 27.63 13.15 0.11
C ASP A 110 28.46 13.74 -1.04
N GLU A 111 29.78 13.57 -0.96
CA GLU A 111 30.72 13.79 -2.07
C GLU A 111 30.68 12.59 -3.03
N LEU A 112 30.17 12.81 -4.24
CA LEU A 112 29.96 11.77 -5.24
C LEU A 112 30.59 12.17 -6.59
N PRO A 113 31.00 11.20 -7.43
CA PRO A 113 31.44 11.48 -8.79
C PRO A 113 30.33 12.17 -9.59
N ILE A 114 30.68 13.09 -10.50
CA ILE A 114 29.70 13.81 -11.35
C ILE A 114 28.79 12.85 -12.13
N ALA A 115 29.23 11.63 -12.45
CA ALA A 115 28.42 10.60 -13.09
C ALA A 115 27.17 10.19 -12.29
N ASN A 116 27.17 10.41 -10.96
CA ASN A 116 26.01 10.16 -10.10
C ASN A 116 25.00 11.31 -10.06
N PHE A 117 25.23 12.37 -10.85
CA PHE A 117 24.33 13.51 -10.99
C PHE A 117 23.65 13.49 -12.37
N PRO A 118 22.47 14.13 -12.50
CA PRO A 118 21.84 14.35 -13.80
C PRO A 118 22.81 15.04 -14.78
N TYR A 119 23.03 14.43 -15.93
CA TYR A 119 23.87 14.98 -17.00
C TYR A 119 23.16 16.09 -17.81
N LEU A 120 21.87 16.30 -17.55
CA LEU A 120 21.03 17.37 -18.09
C LEU A 120 20.23 17.99 -16.94
N ASN A 121 19.66 19.16 -17.20
CA ASN A 121 18.69 19.75 -16.29
C ASN A 121 17.53 18.77 -16.05
N ILE A 122 17.03 18.75 -14.81
CA ILE A 122 16.00 17.79 -14.36
C ILE A 122 14.74 17.93 -15.22
N THR A 123 14.31 19.17 -15.48
CA THR A 123 13.34 19.51 -16.53
C THR A 123 14.01 20.41 -17.57
N ASN A 124 13.44 20.48 -18.77
CA ASN A 124 13.92 21.38 -19.82
C ASN A 124 13.76 22.88 -19.46
N SER A 125 12.94 23.21 -18.46
CA SER A 125 12.66 24.57 -17.99
C SER A 125 13.42 24.96 -16.72
N CYS A 126 14.09 24.02 -16.06
CA CYS A 126 14.91 24.29 -14.89
C CYS A 126 16.09 25.22 -15.24
N THR A 127 16.29 26.24 -14.41
CA THR A 127 17.42 27.19 -14.51
C THR A 127 18.47 27.01 -13.43
N HIS A 128 18.26 26.07 -12.50
CA HIS A 128 19.20 25.73 -11.45
C HIS A 128 20.14 24.60 -11.89
N GLU A 129 21.28 24.51 -11.22
CA GLU A 129 22.25 23.45 -11.46
C GLU A 129 21.74 22.09 -10.96
N ALA A 130 22.28 21.00 -11.53
CA ALA A 130 22.03 19.64 -11.09
C ALA A 130 22.91 19.30 -9.88
N ASP A 131 22.52 19.81 -8.72
CA ASP A 131 23.17 19.62 -7.42
C ASP A 131 22.57 18.47 -6.59
N VAL A 132 21.54 17.80 -7.12
CA VAL A 132 20.91 16.63 -6.49
C VAL A 132 21.34 15.37 -7.21
N CYS A 133 21.90 14.40 -6.47
CA CYS A 133 22.31 13.11 -7.05
C CYS A 133 21.11 12.28 -7.53
N LEU A 134 21.35 11.35 -8.45
CA LEU A 134 20.32 10.49 -9.05
C LEU A 134 19.56 9.66 -8.02
N THR A 135 20.23 9.21 -6.95
CA THR A 135 19.59 8.44 -5.87
C THR A 135 18.57 9.31 -5.13
N CYS A 136 18.95 10.52 -4.75
CA CYS A 136 18.05 11.47 -4.07
C CYS A 136 16.92 11.92 -4.99
N LEU A 137 17.19 12.15 -6.29
CA LEU A 137 16.18 12.50 -7.28
C LEU A 137 15.11 11.39 -7.42
N ARG A 138 15.52 10.13 -7.50
CA ARG A 138 14.59 8.98 -7.58
C ARG A 138 13.75 8.84 -6.33
N GLU A 139 14.38 8.99 -5.16
CA GLU A 139 13.68 8.91 -3.88
C GLU A 139 12.67 10.06 -3.73
N HIS A 140 13.02 11.26 -4.17
CA HIS A 140 12.12 12.41 -4.21
C HIS A 140 10.90 12.18 -5.11
N ILE A 141 11.10 11.58 -6.30
CA ILE A 141 9.99 11.17 -7.18
C ILE A 141 9.11 10.15 -6.46
N ARG A 142 9.71 9.11 -5.85
CA ARG A 142 8.99 8.04 -5.14
C ARG A 142 8.14 8.58 -4.00
N VAL A 143 8.70 9.45 -3.15
CA VAL A 143 7.99 10.04 -2.01
C VAL A 143 6.84 10.94 -2.48
N GLN A 144 7.07 11.77 -3.50
CA GLN A 144 5.99 12.62 -4.01
C GLN A 144 4.84 11.83 -4.65
N MET A 145 5.10 10.65 -5.20
CA MET A 145 4.04 9.77 -5.71
C MET A 145 3.16 9.17 -4.61
N LEU A 146 3.62 9.15 -3.34
CA LEU A 146 2.81 8.71 -2.19
C LEU A 146 1.89 9.83 -1.71
N ASP A 147 2.40 11.06 -1.68
CA ASP A 147 1.71 12.20 -1.06
C ASP A 147 0.88 13.04 -2.05
N ARG A 148 1.16 12.93 -3.35
CA ARG A 148 0.62 13.82 -4.39
C ARG A 148 0.16 13.05 -5.61
N THR A 149 -0.70 13.69 -6.39
CA THR A 149 -1.07 13.23 -7.73
C THR A 149 0.13 13.34 -8.67
N VAL A 150 0.22 12.40 -9.62
CA VAL A 150 1.36 12.28 -10.55
C VAL A 150 1.57 13.52 -11.44
N ASP A 151 0.56 14.37 -11.64
CA ASP A 151 0.62 15.64 -12.39
C ASP A 151 1.23 16.81 -11.58
N ARG A 152 1.53 16.57 -10.29
CA ARG A 152 2.03 17.60 -9.34
C ARG A 152 3.42 17.28 -8.80
N LEU A 153 4.15 16.37 -9.45
CA LEU A 153 5.54 16.08 -9.11
C LEU A 153 6.39 17.32 -9.39
N SER A 154 7.10 17.78 -8.36
CA SER A 154 7.90 19.01 -8.38
C SER A 154 9.39 18.72 -8.39
N CYS A 155 10.17 19.60 -9.01
CA CYS A 155 11.63 19.49 -9.05
C CYS A 155 12.26 19.49 -7.63
N PRO A 156 13.28 18.67 -7.35
CA PRO A 156 13.96 18.68 -6.05
C PRO A 156 14.90 19.88 -5.83
N GLY A 157 15.08 20.78 -6.81
CA GLY A 157 15.90 21.99 -6.69
C GLY A 157 15.42 23.02 -5.64
N GLY A 158 14.54 22.62 -4.73
CA GLY A 158 14.09 23.40 -3.59
C GLY A 158 13.21 24.60 -3.97
N PRO A 159 13.08 25.61 -3.08
CA PRO A 159 12.23 26.79 -3.32
C PRO A 159 12.69 27.65 -4.51
N LEU A 160 13.87 27.37 -5.07
CA LEU A 160 14.43 28.04 -6.24
C LEU A 160 13.90 27.47 -7.56
N CYS A 161 13.18 26.34 -7.54
CA CYS A 161 12.57 25.74 -8.71
C CYS A 161 11.09 25.36 -8.46
N ALA A 162 10.18 26.04 -9.14
CA ALA A 162 8.74 25.73 -9.11
C ALA A 162 8.29 24.84 -10.28
N GLU A 163 9.24 24.34 -11.07
CA GLU A 163 8.95 23.52 -12.25
C GLU A 163 8.44 22.13 -11.86
N ARG A 164 7.54 21.61 -12.70
CA ARG A 164 6.95 20.29 -12.54
C ARG A 164 7.60 19.29 -13.47
N LEU A 165 7.75 18.07 -13.00
CA LEU A 165 8.24 16.98 -13.82
C LEU A 165 7.15 16.55 -14.80
N THR A 166 7.52 16.45 -16.07
CA THR A 166 6.69 15.83 -17.09
C THR A 166 6.85 14.31 -17.07
N SER A 167 5.97 13.58 -17.76
CA SER A 167 6.12 12.12 -17.92
C SER A 167 7.47 11.74 -18.57
N GLU A 168 8.01 12.59 -19.45
CA GLU A 168 9.31 12.36 -20.08
C GLU A 168 10.46 12.53 -19.08
N ASP A 169 10.37 13.54 -18.21
CA ASP A 169 11.36 13.76 -17.15
C ASP A 169 11.36 12.59 -16.15
N VAL A 170 10.17 12.10 -15.77
CA VAL A 170 10.05 10.92 -14.89
C VAL A 170 10.63 9.69 -15.59
N GLN A 171 10.30 9.46 -16.86
CA GLN A 171 10.86 8.33 -17.64
C GLN A 171 12.39 8.37 -17.72
N ARG A 172 12.96 9.57 -17.81
CA ARG A 172 14.41 9.77 -17.94
C ARG A 172 15.16 9.49 -16.64
N TRP A 173 14.61 9.93 -15.50
CA TRP A 173 15.34 9.93 -14.23
C TRP A 173 14.94 8.79 -13.28
N ALA A 174 13.73 8.23 -13.42
CA ALA A 174 13.24 7.11 -12.61
C ALA A 174 13.88 5.77 -13.01
N THR A 175 13.82 4.80 -12.12
CA THR A 175 14.08 3.40 -12.47
C THR A 175 12.90 2.84 -13.28
N ALA A 176 13.11 1.73 -13.99
CA ALA A 176 12.03 1.09 -14.77
C ALA A 176 10.82 0.72 -13.89
N GLU A 177 11.07 0.18 -12.69
CA GLU A 177 10.02 -0.16 -11.72
C GLU A 177 9.25 1.08 -11.25
N LEU A 178 9.96 2.17 -10.93
CA LEU A 178 9.34 3.42 -10.50
C LEU A 178 8.51 4.07 -11.61
N PHE A 179 8.96 3.97 -12.86
CA PHE A 179 8.22 4.48 -14.02
C PHE A 179 6.95 3.67 -14.32
N VAL A 180 6.97 2.34 -14.10
CA VAL A 180 5.75 1.51 -14.20
C VAL A 180 4.74 1.96 -13.17
N ALA A 181 5.15 2.11 -11.90
CA ALA A 181 4.26 2.61 -10.85
C ALA A 181 3.72 4.02 -11.16
N TYR A 182 4.55 4.90 -11.72
CA TYR A 182 4.11 6.23 -12.17
C TYR A 182 3.05 6.14 -13.27
N SER A 183 3.27 5.26 -14.25
CA SER A 183 2.36 5.05 -15.37
C SER A 183 1.01 4.49 -14.90
N ASP A 184 1.04 3.51 -14.00
CA ASP A 184 -0.16 2.92 -13.41
C ASP A 184 -0.98 3.95 -12.61
N ASN A 185 -0.30 4.79 -11.81
CA ASN A 185 -0.95 5.89 -11.10
C ASN A 185 -1.53 6.93 -12.07
N ALA A 186 -0.81 7.27 -13.14
CA ALA A 186 -1.29 8.21 -14.16
C ALA A 186 -2.53 7.69 -14.89
N LEU A 187 -2.54 6.41 -15.26
CA LEU A 187 -3.71 5.76 -15.85
C LEU A 187 -4.87 5.72 -14.87
N THR A 188 -4.60 5.38 -13.62
CA THR A 188 -5.62 5.35 -12.56
C THR A 188 -6.27 6.72 -12.37
N GLU A 189 -5.51 7.82 -12.36
CA GLU A 189 -6.06 9.18 -12.31
C GLU A 189 -6.92 9.53 -13.52
N LEU A 190 -6.53 9.09 -14.72
CA LEU A 190 -7.37 9.28 -15.92
C LEU A 190 -8.68 8.50 -15.81
N PHE A 191 -8.63 7.27 -15.32
CA PHE A 191 -9.82 6.45 -15.14
C PHE A 191 -10.72 6.94 -14.01
N ARG A 192 -10.18 7.58 -12.96
CA ARG A 192 -10.98 8.23 -11.90
C ARG A 192 -11.92 9.32 -12.42
N LEU A 193 -11.66 9.86 -13.61
CA LEU A 193 -12.56 10.81 -14.27
C LEU A 193 -13.81 10.14 -14.84
N ASP A 194 -13.77 8.82 -15.09
CA ASP A 194 -14.93 8.06 -15.55
C ASP A 194 -15.80 7.64 -14.35
N PRO A 195 -17.09 8.04 -14.29
CA PRO A 195 -17.97 7.67 -13.20
C PRO A 195 -18.22 6.15 -13.09
N ASN A 196 -17.98 5.39 -14.16
CA ASN A 196 -18.16 3.94 -14.20
C ASN A 196 -16.90 3.18 -13.78
N PHE A 197 -15.78 3.86 -13.54
CA PHE A 197 -14.56 3.22 -13.08
C PHE A 197 -14.58 2.98 -11.57
N HIS A 198 -14.27 1.76 -11.17
CA HIS A 198 -14.20 1.34 -9.78
C HIS A 198 -12.88 0.62 -9.50
N HIS A 199 -12.17 1.05 -8.46
CA HIS A 199 -10.92 0.44 -8.04
C HIS A 199 -11.19 -0.78 -7.13
N CYS A 200 -10.41 -1.84 -7.28
CA CYS A 200 -10.51 -3.00 -6.40
C CYS A 200 -10.05 -2.64 -4.98
N LEU A 201 -10.80 -3.05 -3.96
CA LEU A 201 -10.42 -2.84 -2.56
C LEU A 201 -9.75 -4.07 -1.93
N GLY A 202 -9.28 -5.00 -2.77
CA GLY A 202 -8.57 -6.19 -2.31
C GLY A 202 -7.21 -5.82 -1.72
N PRO A 203 -6.78 -6.49 -0.63
CA PRO A 203 -5.43 -6.31 -0.13
C PRO A 203 -4.44 -6.69 -1.24
N ASP A 204 -3.48 -5.79 -1.50
CA ASP A 204 -2.44 -5.94 -2.52
C ASP A 204 -2.93 -5.98 -3.98
N CYS A 205 -4.19 -5.60 -4.25
CA CYS A 205 -4.73 -5.48 -5.61
C CYS A 205 -4.82 -4.01 -6.06
N GLY A 206 -3.98 -3.63 -7.02
CA GLY A 206 -4.01 -2.30 -7.67
C GLY A 206 -4.88 -2.22 -8.92
N ALA A 207 -5.68 -3.25 -9.21
CA ALA A 207 -6.50 -3.29 -10.43
C ALA A 207 -7.78 -2.45 -10.29
N GLY A 208 -8.25 -1.92 -11.41
CA GLY A 208 -9.56 -1.27 -11.52
C GLY A 208 -10.32 -1.76 -12.74
N GLN A 209 -11.64 -1.60 -12.71
CA GLN A 209 -12.56 -2.06 -13.75
C GLN A 209 -13.63 -1.01 -14.03
N ILE A 210 -14.07 -0.94 -15.28
CA ILE A 210 -15.19 -0.11 -15.70
C ILE A 210 -16.45 -0.98 -15.69
N ILE A 211 -17.48 -0.55 -14.97
CA ILE A 211 -18.76 -1.25 -14.88
C ILE A 211 -19.83 -0.41 -15.59
N GLU A 212 -20.22 -0.85 -16.79
CA GLU A 212 -21.21 -0.13 -17.62
C GLU A 212 -22.63 -0.18 -17.06
N GLN A 213 -22.90 -1.12 -16.15
CA GLN A 213 -24.22 -1.33 -15.54
C GLN A 213 -24.44 -0.31 -14.41
N GLN A 214 -25.25 0.71 -14.69
CA GLN A 214 -25.52 1.82 -13.75
C GLN A 214 -26.13 1.37 -12.40
N ASP A 215 -26.88 0.26 -12.38
CA ASP A 215 -27.52 -0.27 -11.17
C ASP A 215 -26.69 -1.38 -10.49
N ALA A 216 -25.46 -1.64 -10.95
CA ALA A 216 -24.60 -2.62 -10.32
C ALA A 216 -24.17 -2.14 -8.92
N ILE A 217 -24.39 -3.00 -7.92
CA ILE A 217 -23.99 -2.74 -6.53
C ILE A 217 -22.78 -3.58 -6.10
N LEU A 218 -22.45 -4.62 -6.87
CA LEU A 218 -21.37 -5.56 -6.61
C LEU A 218 -20.40 -5.54 -7.79
N MET A 219 -19.13 -5.33 -7.48
CA MET A 219 -18.01 -5.56 -8.38
C MET A 219 -17.26 -6.81 -7.93
N VAL A 220 -16.98 -7.72 -8.86
CA VAL A 220 -16.05 -8.84 -8.65
C VAL A 220 -14.80 -8.55 -9.46
N CYS A 221 -13.67 -8.35 -8.79
CA CYS A 221 -12.44 -7.99 -9.46
C CYS A 221 -11.96 -9.13 -10.39
N GLU A 222 -11.85 -8.89 -11.69
CA GLU A 222 -11.27 -9.84 -12.66
C GLU A 222 -9.82 -10.27 -12.35
N ALA A 223 -9.03 -9.45 -11.65
CA ALA A 223 -7.62 -9.76 -11.35
C ALA A 223 -7.44 -10.66 -10.11
N CYS A 224 -8.21 -10.43 -9.05
CA CYS A 224 -8.03 -11.12 -7.75
C CYS A 224 -9.32 -11.75 -7.18
N ALA A 225 -10.44 -11.67 -7.91
CA ALA A 225 -11.77 -12.11 -7.49
C ALA A 225 -12.33 -11.45 -6.21
N PHE A 226 -11.69 -10.38 -5.72
CA PHE A 226 -12.17 -9.65 -4.54
C PHE A 226 -13.51 -8.95 -4.83
N MET A 227 -14.44 -9.05 -3.88
CA MET A 227 -15.79 -8.52 -3.98
C MET A 227 -15.89 -7.16 -3.30
N THR A 228 -16.31 -6.14 -4.04
CA THR A 228 -16.44 -4.76 -3.57
C THR A 228 -17.87 -4.27 -3.74
N CYS A 229 -18.42 -3.62 -2.71
CA CYS A 229 -19.67 -2.88 -2.83
C CYS A 229 -19.40 -1.55 -3.54
N ILE A 230 -19.99 -1.36 -4.72
CA ILE A 230 -19.81 -0.14 -5.53
C ILE A 230 -20.47 1.06 -4.86
N ARG A 231 -21.66 0.85 -4.27
CA ARG A 231 -22.41 1.92 -3.59
C ARG A 231 -21.66 2.46 -2.38
N HIS A 232 -21.11 1.58 -1.55
CA HIS A 232 -20.48 1.95 -0.29
C HIS A 232 -18.95 2.09 -0.38
N GLN A 233 -18.34 1.69 -1.49
CA GLN A 233 -16.89 1.69 -1.70
C GLN A 233 -16.13 0.98 -0.56
N LEU A 234 -16.56 -0.24 -0.23
CA LEU A 234 -16.00 -1.08 0.84
C LEU A 234 -16.07 -2.58 0.48
N PRO A 235 -15.37 -3.46 1.22
CA PRO A 235 -15.48 -4.91 1.02
C PRO A 235 -16.93 -5.37 1.07
N TRP A 236 -17.33 -6.26 0.16
CA TRP A 236 -18.72 -6.68 0.04
C TRP A 236 -19.29 -7.26 1.35
N HIS A 237 -20.40 -6.66 1.83
CA HIS A 237 -21.11 -7.10 3.02
C HIS A 237 -22.02 -8.31 2.71
N THR A 238 -21.43 -9.50 2.70
CA THR A 238 -22.15 -10.75 2.41
C THR A 238 -23.34 -10.97 3.34
N GLY A 239 -24.49 -11.33 2.77
CA GLY A 239 -25.70 -11.66 3.53
C GLY A 239 -26.56 -10.48 3.92
N GLN A 240 -26.21 -9.26 3.50
CA GLN A 240 -27.01 -8.06 3.73
C GLN A 240 -27.17 -7.26 2.43
N THR A 241 -28.33 -6.65 2.24
CA THR A 241 -28.52 -5.63 1.21
C THR A 241 -27.84 -4.33 1.62
N CYS A 242 -27.61 -3.43 0.66
CA CYS A 242 -27.04 -2.12 0.99
C CYS A 242 -27.90 -1.36 2.02
N GLU A 243 -29.23 -1.41 1.88
CA GLU A 243 -30.16 -0.76 2.82
C GLU A 243 -30.08 -1.33 4.24
N GLN A 244 -29.91 -2.65 4.38
CA GLN A 244 -29.73 -3.29 5.69
C GLN A 244 -28.42 -2.87 6.34
N TYR A 245 -27.35 -2.79 5.53
CA TYR A 245 -26.04 -2.34 5.97
C TYR A 245 -26.07 -0.87 6.45
N ASP A 246 -26.79 0.01 5.73
CA ASP A 246 -26.99 1.40 6.12
C ASP A 246 -27.71 1.53 7.48
N LEU A 247 -28.79 0.76 7.69
CA LEU A 247 -29.51 0.74 8.96
C LEU A 247 -28.61 0.28 10.11
N GLN A 248 -27.80 -0.75 9.88
CA GLN A 248 -26.86 -1.25 10.87
C GLN A 248 -25.79 -0.20 11.23
N LEU A 249 -25.27 0.53 10.24
CA LEU A 249 -24.34 1.65 10.47
C LEU A 249 -24.97 2.75 11.34
N MET A 250 -26.22 3.13 11.06
CA MET A 250 -26.92 4.15 11.86
C MET A 250 -27.16 3.68 13.30
N GLU A 251 -27.54 2.43 13.49
CA GLU A 251 -27.75 1.84 14.81
C GLU A 251 -26.45 1.76 15.60
N ASN A 252 -25.35 1.34 14.97
CA ASN A 252 -24.02 1.32 15.59
C ASN A 252 -23.58 2.73 16.01
N ALA A 253 -23.76 3.73 15.15
CA ALA A 253 -23.41 5.11 15.46
C ALA A 253 -24.25 5.66 16.63
N ARG A 254 -25.54 5.31 16.70
CA ARG A 254 -26.41 5.67 17.83
C ARG A 254 -25.91 5.02 19.13
N HIS A 255 -25.61 3.74 19.10
CA HIS A 255 -25.06 3.03 20.27
C HIS A 255 -23.70 3.59 20.71
N GLU A 256 -22.81 3.94 19.79
CA GLU A 256 -21.54 4.60 20.14
C GLU A 256 -21.76 5.96 20.81
N GLN A 257 -22.72 6.75 20.32
CA GLN A 257 -23.07 8.04 20.93
C GLN A 257 -23.66 7.86 22.34
N GLU A 258 -24.56 6.89 22.53
CA GLU A 258 -25.16 6.55 23.83
C GLU A 258 -24.09 6.05 24.80
N ASN A 259 -23.18 5.18 24.34
CA ASN A 259 -22.07 4.67 25.15
C ASN A 259 -21.08 5.77 25.53
N ALA A 260 -20.80 6.72 24.63
CA ALA A 260 -19.96 7.88 24.92
C ALA A 260 -20.63 8.80 25.96
N ALA A 261 -21.93 9.08 25.79
CA ALA A 261 -22.71 9.89 26.73
C ALA A 261 -22.80 9.22 28.11
N SER A 262 -23.06 7.91 28.15
CA SER A 262 -23.05 7.10 29.37
C SER A 262 -21.67 7.10 30.03
N GLY A 263 -20.60 6.94 29.24
CA GLY A 263 -19.22 7.01 29.74
C GLY A 263 -18.89 8.35 30.39
N ASP A 264 -19.34 9.46 29.80
CA ASP A 264 -19.15 10.80 30.38
C ASP A 264 -20.03 11.03 31.61
N GLU A 265 -21.28 10.56 31.61
CA GLU A 265 -22.14 10.61 32.80
C GLU A 265 -21.52 9.81 33.96
N ILE A 266 -21.04 8.60 33.68
CA ILE A 266 -20.31 7.77 34.65
C ILE A 266 -19.06 8.52 35.13
N ARG A 267 -18.34 9.27 34.30
CA ARG A 267 -17.16 10.05 34.74
C ARG A 267 -17.51 11.27 35.60
N VAL A 268 -18.64 11.91 35.33
CA VAL A 268 -19.14 13.06 36.12
C VAL A 268 -19.70 12.58 37.46
N ASN A 269 -20.44 11.48 37.45
CA ASN A 269 -21.15 10.95 38.60
C ASN A 269 -20.37 9.91 39.39
N THR A 270 -19.23 9.39 38.89
CA THR A 270 -18.39 8.42 39.61
C THR A 270 -16.92 8.84 39.66
N ARG A 271 -16.25 8.58 40.78
CA ARG A 271 -14.79 8.77 40.91
C ARG A 271 -14.11 7.54 41.50
N PRO A 272 -12.90 7.18 41.04
CA PRO A 272 -12.15 6.08 41.63
C PRO A 272 -11.60 6.47 43.01
N CYS A 273 -11.75 5.57 43.97
CA CYS A 273 -11.04 5.64 45.24
C CYS A 273 -9.52 5.57 45.00
N ARG A 274 -8.75 6.53 45.51
CA ARG A 274 -7.28 6.52 45.33
C ARG A 274 -6.56 5.42 46.10
N GLN A 275 -7.21 4.79 47.07
CA GLN A 275 -6.61 3.74 47.90
C GLN A 275 -6.91 2.32 47.39
N CYS A 276 -8.11 2.07 46.85
CA CYS A 276 -8.52 0.74 46.36
C CYS A 276 -9.01 0.69 44.91
N GLY A 277 -9.12 1.83 44.21
CA GLY A 277 -9.50 1.89 42.79
C GLY A 277 -11.00 1.81 42.50
N THR A 278 -11.82 1.37 43.45
CA THR A 278 -13.29 1.22 43.28
C THR A 278 -13.95 2.55 42.95
N ARG A 279 -14.82 2.56 41.93
CA ARG A 279 -15.61 3.73 41.56
C ARG A 279 -16.71 3.98 42.59
N ILE A 280 -16.82 5.23 43.02
CA ILE A 280 -17.78 5.69 44.03
C ILE A 280 -18.66 6.75 43.38
N CYS A 281 -19.97 6.59 43.47
CA CYS A 281 -20.94 7.52 42.91
C CYS A 281 -21.12 8.75 43.79
N ARG A 282 -21.31 9.93 43.18
CA ARG A 282 -21.53 11.19 43.88
C ARG A 282 -22.79 11.10 44.73
N THR A 283 -22.68 11.40 46.01
CA THR A 283 -23.84 11.56 46.90
C THR A 283 -24.30 13.02 46.90
N VAL A 284 -25.61 13.25 46.97
CA VAL A 284 -26.18 14.60 47.10
C VAL A 284 -25.89 15.15 48.51
N GLY A 285 -25.36 16.37 48.63
CA GLY A 285 -25.13 17.03 49.92
C GLY A 285 -23.75 17.69 50.04
N CYS A 286 -22.75 16.94 50.52
CA CYS A 286 -21.40 17.45 50.80
C CYS A 286 -20.33 16.75 49.94
N ASP A 287 -19.23 17.44 49.65
CA ASP A 287 -18.06 16.89 48.96
C ASP A 287 -17.20 15.98 49.86
N HIS A 288 -17.56 15.77 51.13
CA HIS A 288 -16.91 14.77 52.00
C HIS A 288 -17.49 13.40 51.73
N MET A 289 -16.67 12.48 51.22
CA MET A 289 -17.10 11.13 50.84
C MET A 289 -16.20 10.06 51.45
N THR A 290 -16.78 8.89 51.74
CA THR A 290 -16.09 7.75 52.36
C THR A 290 -16.24 6.51 51.49
N CYS A 291 -15.12 5.86 51.18
CA CYS A 291 -15.13 4.59 50.42
C CYS A 291 -15.62 3.44 51.30
N ARG A 292 -16.58 2.61 50.84
CA ARG A 292 -17.11 1.50 51.65
C ARG A 292 -16.18 0.29 51.78
N LEU A 293 -15.24 0.11 50.85
CA LEU A 293 -14.35 -1.06 50.86
C LEU A 293 -13.10 -0.84 51.71
N CYS A 294 -12.51 0.36 51.64
CA CYS A 294 -11.29 0.69 52.40
C CYS A 294 -11.50 1.72 53.49
N ASN A 295 -12.73 2.24 53.67
CA ASN A 295 -13.09 3.27 54.65
C ASN A 295 -12.27 4.56 54.58
N CYS A 296 -11.59 4.83 53.47
CA CYS A 296 -10.87 6.08 53.30
C CYS A 296 -11.84 7.25 53.06
N GLU A 297 -11.59 8.36 53.74
CA GLU A 297 -12.33 9.60 53.54
C GLU A 297 -11.61 10.51 52.55
N PHE A 298 -12.32 11.10 51.61
CA PHE A 298 -11.76 11.98 50.59
C PHE A 298 -12.73 13.10 50.20
N CYS A 299 -12.20 14.12 49.52
CA CYS A 299 -12.99 15.21 48.95
C CYS A 299 -13.39 14.88 47.51
N TRP A 300 -14.66 15.01 47.16
CA TRP A 300 -15.17 14.79 45.81
C TRP A 300 -14.58 15.77 44.78
N GLY A 301 -14.47 17.05 45.14
CA GLY A 301 -13.99 18.10 44.23
C GLY A 301 -12.55 17.88 43.76
N CYS A 302 -11.62 17.56 44.68
CA CYS A 302 -10.19 17.41 44.36
C CYS A 302 -9.69 15.95 44.36
N GLY A 303 -10.47 14.99 44.87
CA GLY A 303 -10.11 13.58 44.98
C GLY A 303 -9.00 13.25 45.97
N ARG A 304 -8.57 14.20 46.83
CA ARG A 304 -7.55 13.98 47.87
C ARG A 304 -8.19 13.50 49.17
N LEU A 305 -7.40 12.84 50.03
CA LEU A 305 -7.83 12.45 51.38
C LEU A 305 -8.40 13.64 52.13
N TRP A 306 -9.47 13.41 52.90
CA TRP A 306 -10.28 14.48 53.49
C TRP A 306 -9.46 15.38 54.42
N ALA A 307 -8.59 14.80 55.25
CA ALA A 307 -7.70 15.55 56.12
C ALA A 307 -6.81 16.55 55.35
N THR A 308 -6.27 16.11 54.20
CA THR A 308 -5.43 16.94 53.33
C THR A 308 -6.25 17.99 52.59
N ALA A 309 -7.41 17.61 52.05
CA ALA A 309 -8.30 18.50 51.32
C ALA A 309 -8.86 19.61 52.22
N ARG A 310 -9.23 19.29 53.46
CA ARG A 310 -9.72 20.27 54.45
C ARG A 310 -8.66 21.32 54.78
N ALA A 311 -7.41 20.91 54.92
CA ALA A 311 -6.30 21.83 55.17
C ALA A 311 -6.00 22.74 53.96
N LEU A 312 -6.11 22.21 52.74
CA LEU A 312 -5.84 22.95 51.50
C LEU A 312 -6.97 23.91 51.10
N HIS A 313 -8.22 23.50 51.27
CA HIS A 313 -9.38 24.20 50.73
C HIS A 313 -10.24 24.89 51.80
N GLY A 314 -9.94 24.70 53.09
CA GLY A 314 -10.72 25.31 54.18
C GLY A 314 -12.17 24.82 54.26
N ILE A 315 -12.47 23.62 53.73
CA ILE A 315 -13.84 23.10 53.60
C ILE A 315 -14.30 22.49 54.94
N THR A 316 -15.48 22.87 55.41
CA THR A 316 -16.13 22.26 56.59
C THR A 316 -17.37 21.47 56.15
N CYS A 317 -17.45 20.19 56.51
CA CYS A 317 -18.64 19.37 56.29
C CYS A 317 -19.69 19.69 57.36
N THR A 318 -20.88 20.12 56.96
CA THR A 318 -21.97 20.57 57.86
C THR A 318 -23.09 19.56 58.07
N MET A 319 -22.99 18.33 57.51
CA MET A 319 -24.05 17.32 57.65
C MET A 319 -23.49 15.98 58.16
N PRO A 320 -24.13 15.36 59.17
CA PRO A 320 -23.83 13.98 59.55
C PRO A 320 -24.38 13.02 58.49
N THR A 321 -23.57 12.04 58.12
CA THR A 321 -23.81 10.99 57.13
C THR A 321 -25.17 10.28 57.32
N ALA A 322 -26.11 10.53 56.41
CA ALA A 322 -27.29 9.68 56.21
C ALA A 322 -27.38 9.30 54.73
N TRP A 323 -27.66 8.02 54.52
CA TRP A 323 -27.38 7.21 53.35
C TRP A 323 -28.40 7.37 52.23
N HIS A 324 -27.97 7.19 50.98
CA HIS A 324 -28.77 6.50 49.95
C HIS A 324 -27.86 5.52 49.19
N ILE A 325 -28.25 4.25 49.21
CA ILE A 325 -27.75 3.20 48.33
C ILE A 325 -28.66 3.25 47.12
N VAL A 326 -28.11 3.40 45.91
CA VAL A 326 -28.80 2.92 44.72
C VAL A 326 -28.21 1.53 44.56
N ASP A 327 -28.98 0.52 44.97
CA ASP A 327 -28.66 -0.86 44.63
C ASP A 327 -28.89 -0.97 43.13
N ASP A 328 -27.86 -1.37 42.38
CA ASP A 328 -28.02 -1.81 41.00
C ASP A 328 -28.86 -3.09 41.04
N ASP A 329 -30.17 -2.96 40.83
CA ASP A 329 -31.07 -4.09 40.60
C ASP A 329 -31.03 -4.42 39.10
N PRO A 330 -30.49 -5.59 38.70
CA PRO A 330 -30.28 -5.92 37.29
C PRO A 330 -31.57 -6.33 36.54
N ASP A 331 -32.73 -6.33 37.20
CA ASP A 331 -33.98 -6.89 36.65
C ASP A 331 -35.11 -5.86 36.39
N GLU A 332 -34.86 -4.55 36.44
CA GLU A 332 -35.82 -3.54 35.94
C GLU A 332 -35.28 -2.81 34.70
N LEU A 333 -35.48 -3.44 33.53
CA LEU A 333 -35.57 -2.78 32.22
C LEU A 333 -36.77 -3.31 31.43
#